data_AF-A0A945HAK6-F1
#
_entry.id   AF-A0A945HAK6-F1
#
_cell.length_a   1.000
_cell.length_b   1.000
_cell.length_c   1.000
_cell.angle_alpha   90.00
_cell.angle_beta   90.00
_cell.angle_gamma   90.00
#
_symmetry.space_group_name_H-M   'P 1'
#
loop_
_entity.id
_entity.type
_entity.pdbx_description
1 polymer ?
#
loop_
_entity_poly.entity_id
_entity_poly.type
_entity_poly.pdbx_seq_one_letter_code
_entity_poly.pdbx_strand_id
1 'polypeptide(L)'
;MSRFLLFLLFIAIGQATNAMAKRPNLLIVMADDCTYNDLPLYSGQNAKTPNIDRLASQGLTFNRAYLAEAMCQPCRAELMTGQYPLHNGCSWNHSASQPSIKSMPHHLGS
;
A
#
# COMPACT_ATOMS: atom_id res chain seq x y z
N MET A 1 -15.69 -0.31 -50.72
CA MET A 1 -16.23 -0.08 -49.36
C MET A 1 -15.50 -0.84 -48.25
N SER A 2 -15.22 -2.15 -48.37
CA SER A 2 -14.60 -2.96 -47.28
C SER A 2 -13.24 -2.44 -46.75
N ARG A 3 -12.33 -1.96 -47.61
CA ARG A 3 -11.00 -1.48 -47.18
C ARG A 3 -11.02 -0.17 -46.39
N PHE A 4 -11.98 0.71 -46.69
CA PHE A 4 -12.14 1.99 -45.97
C PHE A 4 -12.70 1.76 -44.56
N LEU A 5 -13.65 0.82 -44.42
CA LEU A 5 -14.17 0.39 -43.13
C LEU A 5 -13.10 -0.29 -42.27
N LEU A 6 -12.25 -1.13 -42.86
CA LEU A 6 -11.10 -1.74 -42.17
C LEU A 6 -10.08 -0.70 -41.70
N PHE A 7 -9.82 0.34 -42.51
CA PHE A 7 -8.92 1.43 -42.14
C PHE A 7 -9.48 2.29 -40.99
N LEU A 8 -10.77 2.60 -41.01
CA LEU A 8 -11.44 3.32 -39.92
C LEU A 8 -11.46 2.49 -38.63
N LEU A 9 -11.66 1.17 -38.73
CA LEU A 9 -11.58 0.27 -37.58
C LEU A 9 -10.17 0.23 -36.98
N PHE A 10 -9.14 0.25 -37.83
CA PHE A 10 -7.73 0.28 -37.38
C PHE A 10 -7.39 1.59 -36.64
N ILE A 11 -7.88 2.73 -37.13
CA ILE A 11 -7.72 4.04 -36.46
C ILE A 11 -8.45 4.07 -35.11
N ALA A 12 -9.67 3.52 -35.04
CA ALA A 12 -10.45 3.48 -33.80
C ALA A 12 -9.78 2.64 -32.71
N ILE A 13 -9.17 1.50 -33.07
CA ILE A 13 -8.43 0.64 -32.14
C ILE A 13 -7.15 1.35 -31.65
N GLY A 14 -6.47 2.10 -32.51
CA GLY A 14 -5.24 2.84 -32.14
C GLY A 14 -5.48 4.01 -31.17
N GLN A 15 -6.70 4.55 -31.09
CA GLN A 15 -7.04 5.64 -30.15
C GLN A 15 -7.36 5.13 -28.73
N ALA A 16 -7.81 3.88 -28.60
CA ALA A 16 -8.21 3.31 -27.32
C ALA A 16 -7.04 3.01 -26.37
N THR A 17 -5.80 2.93 -26.88
CA THR A 17 -4.62 2.55 -26.08
C THR A 17 -3.95 3.71 -25.35
N ASN A 18 -4.42 4.96 -25.55
CA ASN A 18 -3.73 6.17 -25.06
C ASN A 18 -4.36 6.81 -23.82
N ALA A 19 -5.30 6.14 -23.16
CA ALA A 19 -5.72 6.54 -21.82
C ALA A 19 -4.63 6.15 -20.81
N MET A 20 -3.53 6.90 -20.79
CA MET A 20 -2.49 6.79 -19.77
C MET A 20 -3.15 7.12 -18.43
N ALA A 21 -3.48 6.08 -17.67
CA ALA A 21 -4.08 6.22 -16.35
C ALA A 21 -3.19 7.16 -15.52
N LYS A 22 -3.77 8.26 -15.01
CA LYS A 22 -3.03 9.20 -14.17
C LYS A 22 -2.44 8.42 -13.00
N ARG A 23 -1.15 8.65 -12.72
CA ARG A 23 -0.47 8.08 -11.56
C ARG A 23 -1.27 8.44 -10.29
N PRO A 24 -1.73 7.45 -9.51
CA PRO A 24 -2.50 7.73 -8.31
C PRO A 24 -1.62 8.39 -7.24
N ASN A 25 -2.23 9.21 -6.40
CA ASN A 25 -1.61 9.66 -5.15
C ASN A 25 -1.76 8.55 -4.11
N LEU A 26 -0.69 8.28 -3.35
CA LEU A 26 -0.69 7.29 -2.27
C LEU A 26 -0.61 8.01 -0.93
N LEU A 27 -1.56 7.73 -0.03
CA LEU A 27 -1.54 8.18 1.37
C LEU A 27 -1.46 6.96 2.28
N ILE A 28 -0.43 6.89 3.10
CA ILE A 28 -0.26 5.85 4.12
C ILE A 28 -0.52 6.49 5.49
N VAL A 29 -1.52 5.97 6.19
CA VAL A 29 -1.83 6.35 7.57
C VAL A 29 -1.44 5.18 8.48
N MET A 30 -0.53 5.42 9.41
CA MET A 30 -0.04 4.42 10.36
C MET A 30 -0.27 4.94 11.78
N ALA A 31 -0.87 4.10 12.63
CA ALA A 31 -0.95 4.31 14.06
C ALA A 31 0.12 3.44 14.77
N ASP A 32 0.78 3.99 15.78
CA ASP A 32 1.71 3.25 16.63
C ASP A 32 0.96 2.59 17.79
N ASP A 33 1.40 1.39 18.19
CA ASP A 33 0.77 0.57 19.23
C ASP A 33 -0.76 0.39 19.10
N CYS A 34 -1.28 0.36 17.86
CA CYS A 34 -2.70 0.14 17.59
C CYS A 34 -3.03 -1.34 17.50
N THR A 35 -3.98 -1.78 18.32
CA THR A 35 -4.45 -3.16 18.37
C THR A 35 -5.87 -3.30 17.83
N TYR A 36 -6.33 -4.54 17.61
CA TYR A 36 -7.71 -4.80 17.22
C TYR A 36 -8.73 -4.33 18.27
N ASN A 37 -8.33 -4.24 19.55
CA ASN A 37 -9.20 -3.77 20.63
C ASN A 37 -9.54 -2.28 20.52
N ASP A 38 -8.74 -1.52 19.77
CA ASP A 38 -8.90 -0.09 19.58
C ASP A 38 -9.84 0.26 18.43
N LEU A 39 -10.18 -0.72 17.59
CA LEU A 39 -10.92 -0.51 16.35
C LEU A 39 -12.26 -1.28 16.38
N PRO A 40 -13.42 -0.59 16.46
CA PRO A 40 -14.74 -1.18 16.29
C PRO A 40 -14.89 -2.05 15.03
N LEU A 41 -14.20 -1.69 13.94
CA LEU A 41 -14.06 -2.52 12.73
C LEU A 41 -13.70 -3.98 13.02
N TYR A 42 -12.87 -4.22 14.03
CA TYR A 42 -12.41 -5.54 14.47
C TYR A 42 -13.06 -6.00 15.78
N SER A 43 -14.26 -5.48 16.10
CA SER A 43 -14.97 -5.71 17.38
C SER A 43 -14.30 -5.09 18.62
N GLY A 44 -13.35 -4.16 18.42
CA GLY A 44 -12.74 -3.38 19.49
C GLY A 44 -13.75 -2.44 20.17
N GLN A 45 -13.49 -2.14 21.44
CA GLN A 45 -14.39 -1.32 22.27
C GLN A 45 -13.68 -0.12 22.92
N ASN A 46 -12.36 0.03 22.75
CA ASN A 46 -11.60 1.07 23.46
C ASN A 46 -11.84 2.48 22.88
N ALA A 47 -12.17 2.60 21.60
CA ALA A 47 -12.36 3.89 20.94
C ALA A 47 -13.52 3.88 19.94
N LYS A 48 -14.05 5.07 19.65
CA LYS A 48 -15.00 5.30 18.55
C LYS A 48 -14.26 5.86 17.35
N THR A 49 -14.28 5.17 16.20
CA THR A 49 -13.48 5.54 15.02
C THR A 49 -14.32 5.74 13.75
N PRO A 50 -15.34 6.62 13.76
CA PRO A 50 -16.30 6.73 12.65
C PRO A 50 -15.66 7.05 11.29
N ASN A 51 -14.52 7.76 11.27
CA ASN A 51 -13.80 8.07 10.04
C ASN A 51 -13.04 6.86 9.48
N ILE A 52 -12.48 6.00 10.35
CA ILE A 52 -11.79 4.77 9.93
C ILE A 52 -12.82 3.73 9.48
N ASP A 53 -13.94 3.62 10.19
CA ASP A 53 -15.03 2.71 9.84
C ASP A 53 -15.64 3.07 8.47
N ARG A 54 -15.79 4.37 8.20
CA ARG A 54 -16.22 4.87 6.88
C ARG A 54 -15.19 4.59 5.79
N LEU A 55 -13.90 4.67 6.09
CA LEU A 55 -12.85 4.33 5.11
C LEU A 55 -12.89 2.83 4.79
N ALA A 56 -13.07 1.98 5.80
CA ALA A 56 -13.16 0.53 5.64
C ALA A 56 -14.37 0.12 4.78
N SER A 57 -15.53 0.76 4.95
CA SER A 57 -16.73 0.46 4.13
C SER A 57 -16.62 0.87 2.66
N GLN A 58 -15.65 1.72 2.32
CA GLN A 58 -15.39 2.19 0.96
C GLN A 58 -14.24 1.44 0.26
N GLY A 59 -13.66 0.43 0.92
CA GLY A 59 -12.46 -0.24 0.44
C GLY A 59 -12.38 -1.72 0.79
N LEU A 60 -11.15 -2.21 0.90
CA LEU A 60 -10.84 -3.58 1.28
C LEU A 60 -10.26 -3.61 2.69
N THR A 61 -10.78 -4.51 3.53
CA THR A 61 -10.28 -4.77 4.88
C THR A 61 -9.59 -6.13 4.96
N PHE A 62 -8.45 -6.18 5.64
CA PHE A 62 -7.70 -7.41 5.88
C PHE A 62 -7.91 -7.88 7.31
N ASN A 63 -8.53 -9.07 7.49
CA ASN A 63 -8.74 -9.66 8.83
C ASN A 63 -7.52 -10.45 9.34
N ARG A 64 -6.46 -10.53 8.53
CA ARG A 64 -5.25 -11.34 8.76
C ARG A 64 -4.02 -10.64 8.19
N ALA A 65 -3.72 -9.46 8.72
CA ALA A 65 -2.50 -8.71 8.44
C ALA A 65 -1.55 -8.84 9.63
N TYR A 66 -0.35 -9.37 9.39
CA TYR A 66 0.63 -9.67 10.44
C TYR A 66 1.96 -8.99 10.15
N LEU A 67 2.63 -8.57 11.22
CA LEU A 67 4.02 -8.13 11.20
C LEU A 67 4.92 -9.35 11.31
N ALA A 68 6.12 -9.30 10.73
CA ALA A 68 7.11 -10.34 11.02
C ALA A 68 7.74 -10.13 12.40
N GLU A 69 7.86 -8.88 12.83
CA GLU A 69 8.39 -8.51 14.15
C GLU A 69 7.54 -7.43 14.85
N ALA A 70 7.07 -7.72 16.06
CA ALA A 70 6.21 -6.83 16.85
C ALA A 70 7.01 -5.76 17.63
N MET A 71 7.86 -5.01 16.92
CA MET A 71 8.64 -3.89 17.46
C MET A 71 8.51 -2.65 16.56
N CYS A 72 8.57 -1.46 17.15
CA CYS A 72 8.32 -0.19 16.47
C CYS A 72 9.20 0.01 15.22
N GLN A 73 10.53 -0.14 15.35
CA GLN A 73 11.44 0.14 14.24
C GLN A 73 11.46 -0.95 13.17
N PRO A 74 11.54 -2.26 13.50
CA PRO A 74 11.45 -3.35 12.53
C PRO A 74 10.14 -3.34 11.72
N CYS A 75 8.99 -3.15 12.36
CA CYS A 75 7.68 -3.05 11.69
C CYS A 75 7.67 -1.93 10.62
N ARG A 76 8.20 -0.75 10.97
CA ARG A 76 8.30 0.38 10.02
C ARG A 76 9.26 0.07 8.89
N ALA A 77 10.39 -0.58 9.17
CA ALA A 77 11.34 -1.00 8.16
C ALA A 77 10.74 -2.04 7.20
N GLU A 78 9.99 -3.02 7.71
CA GLU A 78 9.25 -4.00 6.90
C GLU A 78 8.27 -3.31 5.94
N LEU A 79 7.43 -2.39 6.45
CA LEU A 79 6.48 -1.66 5.61
C LEU A 79 7.20 -0.86 4.51
N MET A 80 8.29 -0.18 4.87
CA MET A 80 8.98 0.72 3.95
C MET A 80 9.83 -0.03 2.93
N THR A 81 10.36 -1.21 3.26
CA THR A 81 11.26 -1.98 2.37
C THR A 81 10.56 -3.13 1.66
N GLY A 82 9.42 -3.60 2.18
CA GLY A 82 8.76 -4.82 1.72
C GLY A 82 9.55 -6.09 2.03
N GLN A 83 10.48 -6.04 2.98
CA GLN A 83 11.41 -7.14 3.29
C GLN A 83 11.38 -7.48 4.78
N TYR A 84 11.56 -8.77 5.08
CA TYR A 84 11.71 -9.27 6.46
C TYR A 84 12.92 -8.63 7.17
N PRO A 85 12.87 -8.47 8.51
CA PRO A 85 13.96 -7.87 9.31
C PRO A 85 15.32 -8.54 9.09
N LEU A 86 15.33 -9.87 8.92
CA LEU A 86 16.55 -10.63 8.64
C LEU A 86 17.23 -10.21 7.33
N HIS A 87 16.43 -9.82 6.32
CA HIS A 87 16.95 -9.42 5.02
C HIS A 87 17.26 -7.92 4.98
N ASN A 88 16.39 -7.08 5.54
CA ASN A 88 16.59 -5.64 5.55
C ASN A 88 17.63 -5.17 6.60
N GLY A 89 17.97 -6.00 7.59
CA GLY A 89 18.96 -5.75 8.66
C GLY A 89 18.46 -4.99 9.89
N CYS A 90 17.21 -4.53 9.90
CA CYS A 90 16.60 -3.83 11.03
C CYS A 90 15.85 -4.82 11.94
N SER A 91 16.59 -5.62 12.71
CA SER A 91 16.02 -6.66 13.60
C SER A 91 15.73 -6.21 15.03
N TRP A 92 16.04 -4.96 15.38
CA TRP A 92 15.85 -4.46 16.74
C TRP A 92 15.44 -2.98 16.74
N ASN A 93 14.82 -2.53 17.82
CA ASN A 93 14.68 -1.09 18.04
C ASN A 93 16.07 -0.43 18.07
N HIS A 94 16.15 0.77 17.47
CA HIS A 94 17.40 1.52 17.28
C HIS A 94 18.43 0.89 16.31
N SER A 95 18.06 -0.13 15.52
CA SER A 95 18.89 -0.66 14.43
C SER A 95 18.49 -0.13 13.04
N ALA A 96 19.45 0.28 12.22
CA ALA A 96 19.14 0.77 10.86
C ALA A 96 18.96 -0.39 9.87
N SER A 97 18.14 -0.20 8.84
CA SER A 97 18.18 -1.06 7.66
C SER A 97 19.55 -0.93 6.97
N GLN A 98 19.98 -1.98 6.28
CA GLN A 98 21.22 -2.00 5.52
C GLN A 98 21.21 -0.88 4.46
N PRO A 99 22.32 -0.16 4.25
CA PRO A 99 22.38 0.97 3.31
C PRO A 99 22.06 0.63 1.85
N SER A 100 22.22 -0.64 1.46
CA SER A 100 21.93 -1.14 0.11
C SER A 100 20.44 -1.34 -0.16
N ILE A 101 19.60 -1.35 0.88
CA ILE A 101 18.17 -1.64 0.75
C ILE A 101 17.42 -0.40 0.29
N LYS A 102 16.71 -0.54 -0.83
CA LYS A 102 15.79 0.47 -1.32
C LYS A 102 14.48 0.39 -0.55
N SER A 103 13.98 1.55 -0.16
CA SER A 103 12.67 1.72 0.47
C SER A 103 11.66 2.31 -0.51
N MET A 104 10.39 2.33 -0.11
CA MET A 104 9.25 2.79 -0.87
C MET A 104 9.46 4.19 -1.51
N PRO A 105 10.01 5.21 -0.83
CA PRO A 105 10.35 6.48 -1.47
C PRO A 105 11.34 6.37 -2.63
N HIS A 106 12.28 5.42 -2.61
CA HIS A 106 13.19 5.20 -3.73
C HIS A 106 12.49 4.60 -4.95
N HIS A 107 11.43 3.83 -4.73
CA HIS A 107 10.63 3.22 -5.81
C HIS A 107 9.52 4.15 -6.32
N LEU A 108 8.95 4.99 -5.45
CA LEU A 108 7.85 5.89 -5.77
C LEU A 108 8.32 7.31 -6.10
N GLY A 109 9.50 7.72 -5.68
CA GLY A 109 10.02 9.09 -5.78
C GLY A 109 10.73 9.43 -7.09
N SER A 110 10.68 8.59 -8.13
CA SER A 110 11.18 8.89 -9.48
C SER A 110 10.08 9.46 -10.38
#